data_AF-A0A419HYM3-F1
#
_entry.id   AF-A0A419HYM3-F1
#
_cell.length_a   1.000
_cell.length_b   1.000
_cell.length_c   1.000
_cell.angle_alpha   90.00
_cell.angle_beta   90.00
_cell.angle_gamma   90.00
#
_symmetry.space_group_name_H-M   'P 1'
#
loop_
_entity.id
_entity.type
_entity.pdbx_description
1 polymer ?
#
loop_
_entity_poly.entity_id
_entity_poly.type
_entity_poly.pdbx_seq_one_letter_code
_entity_poly.pdbx_strand_id
1 'polypeptide(L)'
;MPPGQQTVPVGAKPVDHSKITSNDPTLGSDAPVWTTQNGKKIGLYAQEGGCGKVRADLASQSQTEIKIVLVETVPSPEKKMACTLDLRYPPVEVALDAPHNDRRIVVDRRTETG
;
A
#
# COMPACT_ATOMS: atom_id res chain seq x y z
N MET A 1 1.41 -16.01 -8.06
CA MET A 1 1.00 -15.12 -9.17
C MET A 1 2.26 -14.45 -9.68
N PRO A 2 2.53 -14.39 -10.99
CA PRO A 2 3.74 -13.76 -11.51
C PRO A 2 3.73 -12.25 -11.19
N PRO A 3 4.91 -11.62 -11.01
CA PRO A 3 5.02 -10.17 -10.97
C PRO A 3 4.50 -9.63 -12.32
N GLY A 4 3.46 -8.78 -12.29
CA GLY A 4 2.84 -8.19 -13.49
C GLY A 4 1.37 -8.51 -13.72
N GLN A 5 0.70 -9.27 -12.84
CA GLN A 5 -0.73 -9.60 -12.97
C GLN A 5 -1.58 -9.11 -11.80
N GLN A 6 -1.08 -8.13 -11.05
CA GLN A 6 -1.86 -7.46 -10.01
C GLN A 6 -3.06 -6.80 -10.66
N THR A 7 -4.25 -7.30 -10.39
CA THR A 7 -5.52 -6.77 -10.89
C THR A 7 -6.33 -6.21 -9.74
N VAL A 8 -7.14 -5.20 -10.03
CA VAL A 8 -8.11 -4.69 -9.05
C VAL A 8 -9.04 -5.83 -8.60
N PRO A 9 -9.23 -6.05 -7.29
CA PRO A 9 -10.14 -7.07 -6.79
C PRO A 9 -11.58 -6.90 -7.29
N VAL A 10 -12.30 -8.01 -7.45
CA VAL A 10 -13.70 -8.01 -7.87
C VAL A 10 -14.55 -7.19 -6.90
N GLY A 11 -15.34 -6.25 -7.43
CA GLY A 11 -16.19 -5.35 -6.63
C GLY A 11 -15.48 -4.11 -6.09
N ALA A 12 -14.18 -3.95 -6.35
CA ALA A 12 -13.47 -2.70 -6.10
C ALA A 12 -13.51 -1.77 -7.31
N LYS A 13 -13.35 -0.46 -7.08
CA LYS A 13 -13.29 0.54 -8.15
C LYS A 13 -11.84 0.97 -8.36
N PRO A 14 -11.28 0.87 -9.58
CA PRO A 14 -9.93 1.37 -9.87
C PRO A 14 -9.86 2.87 -9.59
N VAL A 15 -8.72 3.32 -9.06
CA VAL A 15 -8.35 4.73 -9.00
C VAL A 15 -7.55 5.08 -10.25
N ASP A 16 -7.79 6.26 -10.80
CA ASP A 16 -7.03 6.79 -11.93
C ASP A 16 -5.56 6.98 -11.54
N HIS A 17 -4.65 6.33 -12.29
CA HIS A 17 -3.21 6.39 -12.03
C HIS A 17 -2.63 7.80 -12.11
N SER A 18 -3.23 8.70 -12.90
CA SER A 18 -2.78 10.10 -12.99
C SER A 18 -2.95 10.86 -11.66
N LYS A 19 -3.75 10.32 -10.73
CA LYS A 19 -3.99 10.89 -9.40
C LYS A 19 -3.13 10.26 -8.32
N ILE A 20 -2.23 9.36 -8.70
CA ILE A 20 -1.38 8.64 -7.76
C ILE A 20 0.03 9.20 -7.90
N THR A 21 0.61 9.61 -6.78
CA THR A 21 2.01 9.99 -6.67
C THR A 21 2.67 9.04 -5.68
N SER A 22 3.59 8.20 -6.16
CA SER A 22 4.32 7.28 -5.31
C SER A 22 5.74 7.79 -5.06
N ASN A 23 6.11 7.89 -3.80
CA ASN A 23 7.49 8.03 -3.34
C ASN A 23 8.08 6.67 -2.90
N ASP A 24 7.29 5.59 -2.95
CA ASP A 24 7.77 4.23 -2.70
C ASP A 24 8.45 3.68 -3.96
N PRO A 25 9.78 3.41 -3.93
CA PRO A 25 10.49 2.83 -5.06
C PRO A 25 10.09 1.38 -5.38
N THR A 26 9.40 0.70 -4.45
CA THR A 26 8.91 -0.67 -4.62
C THR A 26 7.51 -0.74 -5.24
N LEU A 27 6.81 0.41 -5.29
CA LEU A 27 5.53 0.52 -5.96
C LEU A 27 5.77 0.90 -7.42
N GLY A 28 5.47 -0.03 -8.34
CA GLY A 28 5.58 0.23 -9.77
C GLY A 28 4.69 1.39 -10.22
N SER A 29 5.10 2.09 -11.29
CA SER A 29 4.33 3.20 -11.90
C SER A 29 2.91 2.82 -12.29
N ASP A 30 2.70 1.54 -12.62
CA ASP A 30 1.43 0.97 -13.06
C ASP A 30 0.79 0.06 -12.00
N ALA A 31 1.23 0.16 -10.74
CA ALA A 31 0.65 -0.63 -9.66
C ALA A 31 -0.83 -0.24 -9.46
N PRO A 32 -1.77 -1.19 -9.48
CA PRO A 32 -3.17 -0.87 -9.34
C PRO A 32 -3.47 -0.38 -7.92
N VAL A 33 -4.16 0.75 -7.83
CA VAL A 33 -4.78 1.23 -6.61
C VAL A 33 -6.29 1.23 -6.82
N TRP A 34 -7.01 0.82 -5.80
CA TRP A 34 -8.46 0.70 -5.87
C TRP A 34 -9.13 1.23 -4.62
N THR A 35 -10.42 1.46 -4.73
CA THR A 35 -11.28 1.81 -3.61
C THR A 35 -12.34 0.75 -3.37
N THR A 36 -12.63 0.50 -2.10
CA THR A 36 -13.75 -0.34 -1.67
C THR A 36 -14.67 0.43 -0.74
N GLN A 37 -15.80 -0.16 -0.33
CA GLN A 37 -16.76 0.44 0.61
C GLN A 37 -17.18 1.87 0.22
N ASN A 38 -17.62 2.05 -1.03
CA ASN A 38 -18.05 3.34 -1.58
C ASN A 38 -16.97 4.44 -1.47
N GLY A 39 -15.70 4.08 -1.63
CA GLY A 39 -14.60 5.04 -1.58
C GLY A 39 -14.01 5.27 -0.19
N LYS A 40 -14.52 4.62 0.86
CA LYS A 40 -14.04 4.79 2.25
C LYS A 40 -12.82 3.95 2.60
N LYS A 41 -12.38 3.09 1.70
CA LYS A 41 -11.15 2.33 1.83
C LYS A 41 -10.35 2.45 0.56
N ILE A 42 -9.03 2.59 0.70
CA ILE A 42 -8.08 2.47 -0.40
C ILE A 42 -7.33 1.16 -0.22
N GLY A 43 -7.21 0.39 -1.29
CA GLY A 43 -6.38 -0.80 -1.36
C GLY A 43 -5.30 -0.66 -2.43
N LEU A 44 -4.14 -1.25 -2.15
CA LEU A 44 -3.03 -1.37 -3.08
C LEU A 44 -2.24 -2.64 -2.75
N TYR A 45 -1.40 -3.09 -3.67
CA TYR A 45 -0.44 -4.13 -3.36
C TYR A 45 0.87 -3.52 -2.88
N ALA A 46 1.36 -3.97 -1.73
CA ALA A 46 2.57 -3.45 -1.13
C ALA A 46 3.61 -4.56 -0.98
N GLN A 47 4.89 -4.23 -1.20
CA GLN A 47 5.97 -5.21 -1.11
C GLN A 47 6.29 -5.55 0.34
N GLU A 48 6.29 -6.84 0.68
CA GLU A 48 6.88 -7.40 1.90
C GLU A 48 7.87 -8.53 1.56
N GLY A 49 8.99 -8.59 2.29
CA GLY A 49 10.04 -9.57 2.06
C GLY A 49 10.51 -10.25 3.34
N GLY A 50 10.81 -11.55 3.26
CA GLY A 50 11.36 -12.31 4.37
C GLY A 50 10.50 -12.30 5.63
N CYS A 51 11.06 -11.84 6.75
CA CYS A 51 10.32 -11.69 8.00
C CYS A 51 9.54 -10.35 8.09
N GLY A 52 9.70 -9.48 7.10
CA GLY A 52 9.00 -8.21 7.03
C GLY A 52 7.51 -8.40 6.81
N LYS A 53 6.71 -7.54 7.45
CA LYS A 53 5.28 -7.43 7.22
C LYS A 53 4.93 -6.01 6.84
N VAL A 54 4.17 -5.85 5.76
CA VAL A 54 3.76 -4.52 5.30
C VAL A 54 2.30 -4.25 5.65
N ARG A 55 2.03 -3.03 6.10
CA ARG A 55 0.67 -2.49 6.31
C ARG A 55 0.57 -1.10 5.69
N ALA A 56 -0.67 -0.65 5.44
CA ALA A 56 -0.95 0.70 4.98
C ALA A 56 -1.61 1.49 6.12
N ASP A 57 -1.01 2.63 6.48
CA ASP A 57 -1.54 3.56 7.48
C ASP A 57 -1.97 4.87 6.81
N LEU A 58 -3.07 5.46 7.28
CA LEU A 58 -3.49 6.80 6.85
C LEU A 58 -2.65 7.83 7.61
N ALA A 59 -1.75 8.51 6.91
CA ALA A 59 -0.91 9.53 7.53
C ALA A 59 -1.61 10.88 7.63
N SER A 60 -2.33 11.27 6.58
CA SER A 60 -3.19 12.45 6.62
C SER A 60 -4.23 12.43 5.51
N GLN A 61 -5.28 13.23 5.70
CA GLN A 61 -6.36 13.34 4.74
C GLN A 61 -6.89 14.78 4.68
N SER A 62 -6.99 15.34 3.48
CA SER A 62 -7.53 16.67 3.22
C SER A 62 -8.63 16.64 2.16
N GLN A 63 -9.11 17.82 1.74
CA GLN A 63 -10.09 17.93 0.65
C GLN A 63 -9.50 17.62 -0.73
N THR A 64 -8.17 17.68 -0.88
CA THR A 64 -7.50 17.53 -2.18
C THR A 64 -6.54 16.34 -2.22
N GLU A 65 -6.06 15.88 -1.07
CA GLU A 65 -4.99 14.90 -0.96
C GLU A 65 -5.22 13.88 0.15
N ILE A 66 -4.80 12.65 -0.09
CA ILE A 66 -4.79 11.54 0.85
C ILE A 66 -3.35 11.02 0.91
N LYS A 67 -2.73 11.08 2.09
CA LYS A 67 -1.39 10.54 2.30
C LYS A 67 -1.48 9.19 2.98
N ILE A 68 -0.94 8.18 2.32
CA ILE A 68 -0.85 6.80 2.81
C ILE A 68 0.63 6.50 3.03
N VAL A 69 0.94 5.88 4.17
CA VAL A 69 2.29 5.39 4.45
C VAL A 69 2.24 3.88 4.51
N LEU A 70 3.02 3.24 3.65
CA LEU A 70 3.34 1.82 3.73
C LEU A 70 4.39 1.62 4.80
N VAL A 71 4.03 0.91 5.86
CA VAL A 71 4.90 0.62 6.99
C VAL A 71 5.31 -0.84 6.91
N GLU A 72 6.59 -1.08 6.66
CA GLU A 72 7.18 -2.41 6.75
C GLU A 72 7.75 -2.62 8.15
N THR A 73 7.17 -3.52 8.93
CA THR A 73 7.68 -3.94 10.22
C THR A 73 8.65 -5.11 10.03
N VAL A 74 9.91 -4.94 10.40
CA VAL A 74 10.95 -5.98 10.35
C VAL A 74 11.37 -6.39 11.77
N PRO A 75 11.80 -7.64 12.00
CA PRO A 75 12.28 -8.05 13.32
C PRO A 75 13.52 -7.27 13.75
N SER A 76 13.66 -7.05 15.07
CA SER A 76 14.91 -6.53 15.64
C SER A 76 16.14 -7.33 15.17
N PRO A 77 17.25 -6.66 14.81
CA PRO A 77 18.50 -7.33 14.40
C PRO A 77 19.03 -8.34 15.44
N GLU A 78 18.70 -8.11 16.71
CA GLU A 78 19.09 -8.96 17.84
C GLU A 78 18.37 -10.33 17.86
N LYS A 79 17.20 -10.46 17.22
CA LYS A 79 16.41 -11.69 17.24
C LYS A 79 17.00 -12.83 16.39
N LYS A 80 18.11 -12.59 15.65
CA LYS A 80 18.86 -13.57 14.81
C LYS A 80 17.95 -14.63 14.16
N MET A 81 16.87 -14.18 13.50
CA MET A 81 15.93 -15.07 12.85
C MET A 81 16.40 -15.41 11.43
N ALA A 82 16.22 -16.67 11.03
CA ALA A 82 16.30 -17.05 9.63
C ALA A 82 15.05 -16.53 8.92
N CYS A 83 15.23 -15.57 8.01
CA CYS A 83 14.15 -15.04 7.18
C CYS A 83 14.16 -15.71 5.81
N THR A 84 12.98 -15.90 5.23
CA THR A 84 12.87 -16.36 3.84
C THR A 84 13.41 -15.28 2.91
N LEU A 85 13.85 -15.68 1.71
CA LEU A 85 14.18 -14.74 0.62
C LEU A 85 12.97 -14.50 -0.30
N ASP A 86 11.78 -14.82 0.19
CA ASP A 86 10.54 -14.75 -0.56
C ASP A 86 10.01 -13.31 -0.58
N LEU A 87 9.80 -12.80 -1.78
CA LEU A 87 9.26 -11.47 -2.03
C LEU A 87 7.80 -11.58 -2.42
N ARG A 88 6.92 -10.93 -1.65
CA ARG A 88 5.47 -10.96 -1.86
C ARG A 88 4.92 -9.56 -1.97
N TYR A 89 3.78 -9.47 -2.64
CA TYR A 89 3.02 -8.23 -2.76
C TYR A 89 1.57 -8.48 -2.31
N PRO A 90 1.31 -8.66 -1.00
CA PRO A 90 -0.04 -8.80 -0.50
C PRO A 90 -0.86 -7.52 -0.74
N PRO A 91 -2.19 -7.65 -0.90
CA PRO A 91 -3.07 -6.49 -0.83
C PRO A 91 -3.07 -5.94 0.59
N VAL A 92 -2.88 -4.63 0.71
CA VAL A 92 -3.06 -3.87 1.96
C VAL A 92 -4.21 -2.89 1.77
N GLU A 93 -4.96 -2.65 2.84
CA GLU A 93 -6.06 -1.70 2.84
C GLU A 93 -5.87 -0.66 3.94
N VAL A 94 -6.29 0.57 3.66
CA VAL A 94 -6.36 1.65 4.64
C VAL A 94 -7.77 2.24 4.64
N ALA A 95 -8.31 2.45 5.84
CA ALA A 95 -9.58 3.13 6.03
C ALA A 95 -9.40 4.65 5.95
N LEU A 96 -10.35 5.33 5.33
CA LEU A 96 -10.37 6.77 5.15
C LEU A 96 -11.42 7.43 6.05
N ASP A 97 -11.11 8.62 6.56
CA ASP A 97 -12.06 9.43 7.33
C ASP A 97 -13.20 9.99 6.45
N ALA A 98 -12.91 10.19 5.16
CA ALA A 98 -13.90 10.59 4.15
C ALA A 98 -13.69 9.81 2.85
N PRO A 99 -14.72 9.63 2.00
CA PRO A 99 -14.57 8.91 0.73
C PRO A 99 -13.51 9.54 -0.19
N HIS A 100 -12.80 8.73 -0.97
CA HIS A 100 -11.74 9.15 -1.90
C HIS A 100 -12.12 10.38 -2.75
N ASN A 101 -13.35 10.44 -3.29
CA ASN A 101 -13.89 11.60 -4.02
C ASN A 101 -12.88 12.24 -5.00
N ASP A 102 -12.19 11.40 -5.77
CA ASP A 102 -11.27 11.84 -6.82
C ASP A 102 -10.06 12.66 -6.35
N ARG A 103 -9.72 12.61 -5.06
CA ARG A 103 -8.55 13.25 -4.46
C ARG A 103 -7.25 12.62 -4.94
N ARG A 104 -6.15 13.39 -4.88
CA ARG A 104 -4.81 12.85 -5.14
C ARG A 104 -4.41 11.90 -4.02
N ILE A 105 -3.81 10.76 -4.38
CA ILE A 105 -3.23 9.82 -3.43
C ILE A 105 -1.71 9.98 -3.49
N VAL A 106 -1.10 10.21 -2.33
CA VAL A 106 0.35 10.16 -2.16
C VAL A 106 0.69 8.94 -1.34
N VAL A 107 1.58 8.09 -1.87
CA VAL A 107 2.04 6.87 -1.19
C VAL A 107 3.50 7.02 -0.82
N ASP A 108 3.78 6.97 0.47
CA ASP A 108 5.12 6.94 1.03
C ASP A 108 5.43 5.56 1.61
N ARG A 109 6.71 5.26 1.83
CA ARG A 109 7.15 4.03 2.51
C ARG A 109 8.07 4.37 3.67
N ARG A 110 7.95 3.62 4.77
CA ARG A 110 8.94 3.59 5.84
C ARG A 110 9.10 2.17 6.39
N THR A 111 10.22 1.94 7.04
CA THR A 111 10.50 0.69 7.76
C THR A 111 10.56 0.97 9.26
N GLU A 112 9.98 0.09 10.06
CA GLU A 112 10.04 0.12 11.51
C GLU A 112 10.47 -1.25 12.07
N THR A 113 10.98 -1.25 13.30
CA THR A 113 11.43 -2.47 13.98
C THR A 113 10.38 -2.96 14.97
N GLY A 114 10.13 -4.27 15.01
CA GLY A 114 9.20 -4.93 15.95
C GLY A 114 9.76 -6.12 16.73
#